data_AF-A0A7X1PFZ5-F1
#
_entry.id   AF-A0A7X1PFZ5-F1
#
_cell.length_a   1.000
_cell.length_b   1.000
_cell.length_c   1.000
_cell.angle_alpha   90.00
_cell.angle_beta   90.00
_cell.angle_gamma   90.00
#
_symmetry.space_group_name_H-M   'P 1'
#
loop_
_entity.id
_entity.type
_entity.pdbx_description
1 polymer ?
#
loop_
_entity_poly.entity_id
_entity_poly.type
_entity_poly.pdbx_seq_one_letter_code
_entity_poly.pdbx_strand_id
1 'polypeptide(L)'
;MEALADIRLGEERALLIEGELHPDSVGRLLTGFGSLVRACYVGSIATDVNTKAVQLRAYSETAPHDWLKGQTDAFMQRTAEEVLAVSRELEAAARDFKVPFFDMYPDFDAAIERVVAYLSSS
;
A
#
# COMPACT_ATOMS: atom_id res chain seq x y z
N MET A 1 -3.84 16.44 -2.08
CA MET A 1 -4.61 15.35 -2.71
C MET A 1 -6.06 15.73 -2.97
N GLU A 2 -6.76 16.32 -2.00
CA GLU A 2 -8.17 16.74 -2.16
C GLU A 2 -8.38 17.64 -3.39
N ALA A 3 -7.56 18.68 -3.56
CA ALA A 3 -7.60 19.53 -4.76
C ALA A 3 -7.32 18.78 -6.09
N LEU A 4 -6.55 17.68 -6.07
CA LEU A 4 -6.30 16.86 -7.26
C LEU A 4 -7.53 15.99 -7.58
N ALA A 5 -8.19 15.46 -6.56
CA ALA A 5 -9.44 14.72 -6.70
C ALA A 5 -10.54 15.64 -7.28
N ASP A 6 -10.72 16.83 -6.70
CA ASP A 6 -11.70 17.83 -7.18
C ASP A 6 -11.51 18.19 -8.66
N ILE A 7 -10.27 18.42 -9.09
CA ILE A 7 -9.96 18.77 -10.49
C ILE A 7 -10.29 17.62 -11.45
N ARG A 8 -10.17 16.36 -11.00
CA ARG A 8 -10.19 15.18 -11.87
C ARG A 8 -11.52 14.44 -11.90
N LEU A 9 -12.41 14.65 -10.92
CA LEU A 9 -13.76 14.08 -10.93
C LEU A 9 -14.64 14.60 -12.08
N GLY A 10 -14.21 15.66 -12.78
CA GLY A 10 -14.82 16.13 -14.03
C GLY A 10 -14.35 15.39 -15.29
N GLU A 11 -13.39 14.47 -15.20
CA GLU A 11 -12.89 13.69 -16.34
C GLU A 11 -13.52 12.28 -16.38
N GLU A 12 -13.92 11.80 -17.57
CA GLU A 12 -14.59 10.49 -17.76
C GLU A 12 -13.68 9.26 -17.57
N ARG A 13 -12.49 9.41 -16.96
CA ARG A 13 -11.50 8.32 -16.85
C ARG A 13 -11.17 8.02 -15.40
N ALA A 14 -11.19 6.73 -15.06
CA ALA A 14 -10.71 6.25 -13.77
C ALA A 14 -9.21 6.57 -13.61
N LEU A 15 -8.83 7.07 -12.44
CA LEU A 15 -7.45 7.40 -12.08
C LEU A 15 -7.02 6.54 -10.89
N LEU A 16 -5.86 5.91 -11.00
CA LEU A 16 -5.19 5.26 -9.87
C LEU A 16 -4.18 6.24 -9.28
N ILE A 17 -4.27 6.48 -7.98
CA ILE A 17 -3.28 7.25 -7.21
C ILE A 17 -2.60 6.26 -6.26
N GLU A 18 -1.27 6.17 -6.37
CA GLU A 18 -0.42 5.36 -5.49
C GLU A 18 0.51 6.27 -4.68
N GLY A 19 0.75 5.89 -3.42
CA GLY A 19 1.72 6.57 -2.56
C GLY A 19 1.42 6.35 -1.08
N GLU A 20 2.27 6.94 -0.24
CA GLU A 20 2.06 6.97 1.21
C GLU A 20 1.03 8.04 1.57
N LEU A 21 -0.22 7.61 1.72
CA LEU A 21 -1.33 8.47 2.06
C LEU A 21 -1.77 8.24 3.49
N HIS A 22 -1.89 9.31 4.27
CA HIS A 22 -2.32 9.20 5.66
C HIS A 22 -3.80 8.77 5.74
N PRO A 23 -4.19 7.83 6.64
CA PRO A 23 -5.55 7.30 6.75
C PRO A 23 -6.64 8.34 6.93
N ASP A 24 -6.36 9.42 7.66
CA ASP A 24 -7.29 10.53 7.84
C ASP A 24 -7.71 11.17 6.50
N SER A 25 -6.76 11.32 5.59
CA SER A 25 -6.90 12.00 4.32
C SER A 25 -7.67 11.10 3.36
N VAL A 26 -7.38 9.80 3.38
CA VAL A 26 -8.17 8.80 2.64
C VAL A 26 -9.61 8.75 3.16
N GLY A 27 -9.81 8.76 4.49
CA GLY A 27 -11.14 8.82 5.09
C GLY A 27 -11.94 10.06 4.69
N ARG A 28 -11.29 11.23 4.62
CA ARG A 28 -11.90 12.46 4.10
C ARG A 28 -12.28 12.35 2.63
N LEU A 29 -11.42 11.78 1.78
CA LEU A 29 -11.73 11.57 0.37
C LEU A 29 -12.93 10.63 0.17
N LEU A 30 -12.97 9.52 0.89
CA LEU A 30 -14.10 8.57 0.85
C LEU A 30 -15.40 9.21 1.29
N THR A 31 -15.36 10.04 2.35
CA THR A 31 -16.55 10.73 2.86
C THR A 31 -16.99 11.85 1.92
N GLY A 32 -16.06 12.61 1.34
CA GLY A 32 -16.34 13.77 0.49
C GLY A 32 -16.84 13.39 -0.90
N PHE A 33 -16.37 12.28 -1.46
CA PHE A 33 -16.66 11.89 -2.84
C PHE A 33 -17.47 10.59 -2.98
N GLY A 34 -17.76 9.92 -1.86
CA GLY A 34 -18.63 8.74 -1.82
C GLY A 34 -18.15 7.66 -2.79
N SER A 35 -19.08 7.13 -3.61
CA SER A 35 -18.81 6.04 -4.56
C SER A 35 -17.86 6.41 -5.70
N LEU A 36 -17.49 7.69 -5.86
CA LEU A 36 -16.53 8.13 -6.89
C LEU A 36 -15.09 7.82 -6.48
N VAL A 37 -14.83 7.55 -5.19
CA VAL A 37 -13.51 7.20 -4.68
C VAL A 37 -13.58 5.83 -4.01
N ARG A 38 -12.65 4.96 -4.39
CA ARG A 38 -12.38 3.69 -3.71
C ARG A 38 -10.92 3.70 -3.28
N ALA A 39 -10.66 3.22 -2.09
CA ALA A 39 -9.32 3.22 -1.53
C ALA A 39 -9.11 1.99 -0.65
N CYS A 40 -7.88 1.51 -0.67
CA CYS A 40 -7.42 0.46 0.23
C CYS A 40 -5.95 0.68 0.54
N TYR A 41 -5.49 0.06 1.61
CA TYR A 41 -4.08 -0.08 1.93
C TYR A 41 -3.59 -1.49 1.61
N VAL A 42 -2.31 -1.59 1.30
CA VAL A 42 -1.60 -2.84 1.08
C VAL A 42 -0.35 -2.86 1.94
N GLY A 43 0.06 -4.02 2.42
CA GLY A 43 1.29 -4.15 3.20
C GLY A 43 1.58 -5.60 3.57
N SER A 44 2.40 -5.81 4.59
CA SER A 44 2.68 -7.16 5.09
C SER A 44 2.59 -7.20 6.61
N ILE A 45 1.69 -8.02 7.15
CA ILE A 45 1.51 -8.13 8.61
C ILE A 45 1.70 -9.56 9.12
N ALA A 46 1.39 -10.58 8.31
CA ALA A 46 1.49 -11.99 8.67
C ALA A 46 2.89 -12.60 8.50
N THR A 47 3.88 -11.83 8.05
CA THR A 47 5.27 -12.30 7.86
C THR A 47 6.18 -11.82 8.99
N ASP A 48 7.36 -12.44 9.09
CA ASP A 48 8.41 -12.07 10.03
C ASP A 48 9.53 -11.26 9.36
N VAL A 49 10.38 -10.63 10.19
CA VAL A 49 11.47 -9.75 9.75
C VAL A 49 12.48 -10.49 8.86
N ASN A 50 12.83 -11.73 9.19
CA ASN A 50 13.83 -12.49 8.43
C ASN A 50 13.29 -12.84 7.05
N THR A 51 12.05 -13.33 7.00
CA THR A 51 11.35 -13.64 5.75
C THR A 51 11.25 -12.38 4.88
N LYS A 52 10.85 -11.23 5.45
CA LYS A 52 10.77 -9.97 4.72
C LYS A 52 12.15 -9.49 4.23
N ALA A 53 13.20 -9.59 5.05
CA ALA A 53 14.55 -9.19 4.64
C ALA A 53 15.07 -10.03 3.47
N VAL A 54 14.78 -11.34 3.45
CA VAL A 54 15.10 -12.23 2.32
C VAL A 54 14.35 -11.81 1.07
N GLN A 55 13.06 -11.48 1.18
CA GLN A 55 12.26 -10.96 0.05
C GLN A 55 12.85 -9.65 -0.48
N LEU A 56 13.12 -8.67 0.39
CA LEU A 56 13.73 -7.39 -0.01
C LEU A 56 15.04 -7.61 -0.77
N ARG A 57 15.90 -8.50 -0.28
CA ARG A 57 17.14 -8.88 -0.97
C ARG A 57 16.87 -9.45 -2.36
N ALA A 58 15.95 -10.41 -2.46
CA ALA A 58 15.64 -11.08 -3.73
C ALA A 58 15.13 -10.13 -4.81
N TYR A 59 14.44 -9.05 -4.42
CA TYR A 59 13.88 -8.07 -5.36
C TYR A 59 14.75 -6.83 -5.58
N SER A 60 15.73 -6.58 -4.70
CA SER A 60 16.61 -5.38 -4.70
C SER A 60 17.47 -5.15 -5.95
N GLU A 61 17.54 -6.13 -6.86
CA GLU A 61 18.37 -6.06 -8.07
C GLU A 61 17.56 -5.98 -9.37
N THR A 62 16.24 -6.03 -9.29
CA THR A 62 15.37 -6.12 -10.47
C THR A 62 15.22 -4.79 -11.20
N ALA A 63 15.38 -3.65 -10.51
CA ALA A 63 15.25 -2.32 -11.07
C ALA A 63 16.59 -1.55 -11.10
N PRO A 64 16.88 -0.79 -12.18
CA PRO A 64 18.14 -0.06 -12.32
C PRO A 64 18.33 1.05 -11.27
N HIS A 65 17.25 1.52 -10.64
CA HIS A 65 17.24 2.58 -9.64
C HIS A 65 16.75 2.10 -8.26
N ASP A 66 16.86 0.80 -8.00
CA ASP A 66 16.51 0.26 -6.69
C ASP A 66 17.51 0.75 -5.62
N TRP A 67 17.01 1.45 -4.61
CA TRP A 67 17.79 2.01 -3.51
C TRP A 67 18.28 0.93 -2.52
N LEU A 68 17.72 -0.28 -2.62
CA LEU A 68 18.15 -1.47 -1.88
C LEU A 68 19.38 -2.13 -2.52
N LYS A 69 19.72 -1.78 -3.76
CA LYS A 69 20.85 -2.38 -4.47
C LYS A 69 22.18 -2.13 -3.75
N GLY A 70 22.94 -3.20 -3.54
CA GLY A 70 24.26 -3.13 -2.89
C GLY A 70 24.24 -2.86 -1.38
N GLN A 71 23.07 -2.79 -0.76
CA GLN A 71 22.95 -2.59 0.68
C GLN A 71 23.35 -3.85 1.48
N THR A 72 23.71 -3.69 2.75
CA THR A 72 24.12 -4.80 3.62
C THR A 72 22.93 -5.59 4.17
N ASP A 73 23.17 -6.80 4.67
CA ASP A 73 22.09 -7.60 5.29
C ASP A 73 21.50 -6.93 6.54
N ALA A 74 22.35 -6.25 7.33
CA ALA A 74 21.90 -5.44 8.46
C ALA A 74 21.01 -4.25 8.02
N PHE A 75 21.24 -3.71 6.83
CA PHE A 75 20.34 -2.72 6.25
C PHE A 75 19.00 -3.37 5.88
N MET A 76 19.01 -4.52 5.19
CA MET A 76 17.78 -5.25 4.84
C MET A 76 16.94 -5.62 6.06
N GLN A 77 17.57 -6.05 7.16
CA GLN A 77 16.86 -6.38 8.39
C GLN A 77 16.16 -5.15 8.99
N ARG A 78 16.86 -4.01 9.10
CA ARG A 78 16.26 -2.78 9.62
C ARG A 78 15.13 -2.29 8.71
N THR A 79 15.31 -2.30 7.40
CA THR A 79 14.25 -1.94 6.45
C THR A 79 13.07 -2.89 6.56
N ALA A 80 13.29 -4.20 6.74
CA ALA A 80 12.21 -5.15 6.98
C ALA A 80 11.44 -4.85 8.27
N GLU A 81 12.13 -4.49 9.36
CA GLU A 81 11.51 -4.06 10.61
C GLU A 81 10.63 -2.81 10.41
N GLU A 82 11.16 -1.79 9.74
CA GLU A 82 10.45 -0.55 9.43
C GLU A 82 9.21 -0.80 8.57
N VAL A 83 9.33 -1.57 7.49
CA VAL A 83 8.20 -1.92 6.60
C VAL A 83 7.10 -2.66 7.35
N LEU A 84 7.45 -3.61 8.22
CA LEU A 84 6.47 -4.36 9.01
C LEU A 84 5.84 -3.50 10.12
N ALA A 85 6.61 -2.59 10.73
CA ALA A 85 6.09 -1.63 11.70
C ALA A 85 5.06 -0.71 11.04
N VAL A 86 5.43 -0.08 9.92
CA VAL A 86 4.54 0.81 9.15
C VAL A 86 3.29 0.06 8.68
N SER A 87 3.43 -1.18 8.19
CA SER A 87 2.28 -1.99 7.75
C SER A 87 1.26 -2.22 8.88
N ARG A 88 1.75 -2.48 10.11
CA ARG A 88 0.89 -2.70 11.29
C ARG A 88 0.24 -1.41 11.79
N GLU A 89 1.00 -0.32 11.82
CA GLU A 89 0.46 1.01 12.17
C GLU A 89 -0.63 1.42 11.18
N LEU A 90 -0.39 1.20 9.89
CA LEU A 90 -1.32 1.53 8.82
C LEU A 90 -2.59 0.67 8.87
N GLU A 91 -2.48 -0.64 9.12
CA GLU A 91 -3.64 -1.53 9.30
C GLU A 91 -4.51 -1.07 10.47
N ALA A 92 -3.89 -0.72 11.60
CA ALA A 92 -4.60 -0.24 12.77
C ALA A 92 -5.31 1.09 12.48
N ALA A 93 -4.62 2.06 11.89
CA ALA A 93 -5.18 3.36 11.57
C ALA A 93 -6.25 3.30 10.47
N ALA A 94 -6.10 2.42 9.47
CA ALA A 94 -7.08 2.23 8.41
C ALA A 94 -8.42 1.72 8.96
N ARG A 95 -8.39 0.91 10.03
CA ARG A 95 -9.59 0.39 10.70
C ARG A 95 -10.49 1.50 11.23
N ASP A 96 -9.91 2.55 11.81
CA ASP A 96 -10.66 3.69 12.36
C ASP A 96 -11.47 4.42 11.28
N PHE A 97 -10.97 4.43 10.05
CA PHE A 97 -11.62 5.04 8.88
C PHE A 97 -12.37 4.03 8.00
N LYS A 98 -12.48 2.77 8.44
CA LYS A 98 -13.11 1.66 7.70
C LYS A 98 -12.54 1.47 6.29
N VAL A 99 -11.25 1.78 6.11
CA VAL A 99 -10.54 1.55 4.85
C VAL A 99 -9.98 0.13 4.86
N PRO A 100 -10.26 -0.71 3.84
CA PRO A 100 -9.72 -2.06 3.80
C PRO A 100 -8.20 -2.08 3.73
N PHE A 101 -7.59 -3.03 4.43
CA PHE A 101 -6.18 -3.36 4.35
C PHE A 101 -6.02 -4.77 3.78
N PHE A 102 -5.15 -4.94 2.78
CA PHE A 102 -4.84 -6.23 2.18
C PHE A 102 -3.42 -6.65 2.56
N ASP A 103 -3.30 -7.78 3.25
CA ASP A 103 -2.00 -8.42 3.47
C ASP A 103 -1.54 -9.07 2.16
N MET A 104 -0.33 -8.70 1.74
CA MET A 104 0.34 -9.17 0.54
C MET A 104 1.13 -10.46 0.77
N TYR A 105 1.18 -10.96 2.00
CA TYR A 105 1.78 -12.25 2.36
C TYR A 105 0.69 -13.28 2.73
N PRO A 106 0.88 -14.59 2.47
CA PRO A 106 2.00 -15.22 1.78
C PRO A 106 1.90 -15.21 0.25
N ASP A 107 0.71 -14.95 -0.29
CA ASP A 107 0.42 -15.04 -1.72
C ASP A 107 0.19 -13.64 -2.30
N PHE A 108 1.26 -13.08 -2.87
CA PHE A 108 1.26 -11.74 -3.43
C PHE A 108 0.31 -11.61 -4.61
N ASP A 109 0.33 -12.58 -5.53
CA ASP A 109 -0.48 -12.53 -6.76
C ASP A 109 -1.97 -12.61 -6.43
N ALA A 110 -2.36 -13.54 -5.53
CA ALA A 110 -3.74 -13.62 -5.07
C ALA A 110 -4.16 -12.35 -4.30
N ALA A 111 -3.25 -11.72 -3.55
CA ALA A 111 -3.55 -10.45 -2.88
C ALA A 111 -3.79 -9.30 -3.87
N ILE A 112 -3.00 -9.22 -4.95
CA ILE A 112 -3.21 -8.25 -6.04
C ILE A 112 -4.57 -8.47 -6.70
N GLU A 113 -4.95 -9.71 -7.00
CA GLU A 113 -6.27 -10.01 -7.59
C GLU A 113 -7.41 -9.49 -6.69
N ARG A 114 -7.30 -9.68 -5.37
CA ARG A 114 -8.30 -9.15 -4.41
C ARG A 114 -8.34 -7.63 -4.40
N VAL A 115 -7.19 -6.96 -4.44
CA VAL A 115 -7.10 -5.49 -4.48
C VAL A 115 -7.75 -4.95 -5.76
N VAL A 116 -7.39 -5.52 -6.91
CA VAL A 116 -7.95 -5.11 -8.20
C VAL A 116 -9.45 -5.35 -8.24
N ALA A 117 -9.92 -6.51 -7.79
CA ALA A 117 -11.35 -6.83 -7.74
C ALA A 117 -12.11 -5.84 -6.82
N TYR A 118 -11.53 -5.47 -5.67
CA TYR A 118 -12.10 -4.50 -4.76
C TYR A 118 -12.21 -3.10 -5.40
N LEU A 119 -11.11 -2.60 -5.94
CA LEU A 119 -11.04 -1.25 -6.52
C LEU A 119 -11.87 -1.10 -7.80
N SER A 120 -12.03 -2.16 -8.58
CA SER A 120 -12.79 -2.14 -9.84
C SER A 120 -14.26 -2.56 -9.72
N SER A 121 -14.70 -3.07 -8.57
CA SER A 121 -16.10 -3.43 -8.36
C SER A 121 -17.00 -2.19 -8.49
N SER A 122 -18.23 -2.38 -8.99
CA SER A 122 -19.23 -1.30 -9.16
C SER A 122 -19.97 -1.02 -7.86
#